data_AF-A0A382W972-F1
#
_entry.id   AF-A0A382W972-F1
#
_cell.length_a   1.000
_cell.length_b   1.000
_cell.length_c   1.000
_cell.angle_alpha   90.00
_cell.angle_beta   90.00
_cell.angle_gamma   90.00
#
_symmetry.space_group_name_H-M   'P 1'
#
loop_
_entity.id
_entity.type
_entity.pdbx_description
1 polymer ?
#
loop_
_entity_poly.entity_id
_entity_poly.type
_entity_poly.pdbx_seq_one_letter_code
_entity_poly.pdbx_strand_id
1 'polypeptide(L)'
;LHDKVEFEVVPTCVGPSFYQWKERLAKRGGLSKKLLERLHEGLLAVSRHAVTKTQNYYKQLNILEQKIEQRQKEADLPNNIQSIRLLLDECRLFGTLPFAHLARSAFVAVTILKEGVKEGWLSQNAMDEFMGSIRTVSHELTEDAKATANKKMSWKDFEKKYGHLRPGTYDITSPAYSDDPEKFLRPIVNAAIQSNVTSDYPVWHSERKSFFEKVRGIGLNFSDDILEQFLRDAIEGREKGKFIFSYNFSKALTMMRELAPKFGLTIFEWSNLSIFDIL
;
A
#
# COMPACT_ATOMS: atom_id res chain seq x y z
N LEU A 1 -13.65 -8.27 4.49
CA LEU A 1 -14.56 -8.35 5.68
C LEU A 1 -14.01 -9.38 6.68
N HIS A 2 -13.39 -10.47 6.22
CA HIS A 2 -12.74 -11.48 7.07
C HIS A 2 -11.44 -11.00 7.74
N ASP A 3 -10.64 -10.24 7.01
CA ASP A 3 -9.36 -9.67 7.40
C ASP A 3 -9.46 -8.74 8.63
N LYS A 4 -10.58 -8.03 8.82
CA LYS A 4 -10.82 -7.24 10.05
C LYS A 4 -11.05 -8.13 11.28
N VAL A 5 -11.73 -9.26 11.10
CA VAL A 5 -11.97 -10.23 12.19
C VAL A 5 -10.66 -10.92 12.56
N GLU A 6 -9.81 -11.28 11.58
CA GLU A 6 -8.52 -11.94 11.84
C GLU A 6 -7.61 -11.10 12.76
N PHE A 7 -7.55 -9.77 12.56
CA PHE A 7 -6.77 -8.87 13.41
C PHE A 7 -7.30 -8.74 14.84
N GLU A 8 -8.56 -9.08 15.07
CA GLU A 8 -9.17 -9.10 16.41
C GLU A 8 -8.97 -10.43 17.13
N VAL A 9 -8.44 -11.46 16.47
CA VAL A 9 -8.28 -12.80 17.05
C VAL A 9 -6.83 -13.09 17.45
N VAL A 10 -5.84 -12.74 16.61
CA VAL A 10 -4.41 -13.05 16.87
C VAL A 10 -3.51 -11.86 16.51
N PRO A 11 -2.48 -11.53 17.33
CA PRO A 11 -1.52 -10.51 16.97
C PRO A 11 -0.63 -11.01 15.82
N THR A 12 -0.36 -10.15 14.86
CA THR A 12 0.52 -10.49 13.73
C THR A 12 1.91 -9.88 13.84
N CYS A 13 2.11 -8.91 14.73
CA CYS A 13 3.39 -8.26 15.03
C CYS A 13 3.45 -7.81 16.49
N VAL A 14 4.63 -7.40 16.94
CA VAL A 14 4.81 -6.74 18.24
C VAL A 14 4.62 -5.23 18.08
N GLY A 15 3.78 -4.66 18.95
CA GLY A 15 3.55 -3.23 19.13
C GLY A 15 3.37 -2.86 20.61
N PRO A 16 3.20 -1.57 20.93
CA PRO A 16 3.05 -1.07 22.30
C PRO A 16 2.03 -1.80 23.19
N SER A 17 0.90 -2.26 22.64
CA SER A 17 -0.15 -2.95 23.39
C SER A 17 0.04 -4.48 23.47
N PHE A 18 1.18 -5.04 23.03
CA PHE A 18 1.36 -6.49 22.92
C PHE A 18 1.18 -7.26 24.23
N TYR A 19 1.39 -6.62 25.39
CA TYR A 19 1.13 -7.25 26.69
C TYR A 19 -0.34 -7.66 26.86
N GLN A 20 -1.29 -6.90 26.30
CA GLN A 20 -2.72 -7.24 26.33
C GLN A 20 -3.01 -8.52 25.54
N TRP A 21 -2.27 -8.74 24.44
CA TRP A 21 -2.33 -9.99 23.69
C TRP A 21 -1.80 -11.18 24.49
N LYS A 22 -0.65 -11.01 25.19
CA LYS A 22 -0.12 -12.05 26.08
C LYS A 22 -1.15 -12.43 27.14
N GLU A 23 -1.77 -11.45 27.78
CA GLU A 23 -2.79 -11.67 28.81
C GLU A 23 -4.03 -12.39 28.25
N ARG A 24 -4.57 -11.91 27.12
CA ARG A 24 -5.75 -12.50 26.49
C ARG A 24 -5.50 -13.95 26.07
N LEU A 25 -4.37 -14.22 25.41
CA LEU A 25 -4.02 -15.57 24.95
C LEU A 25 -3.71 -16.52 26.11
N ALA A 26 -3.16 -16.02 27.22
CA ALA A 26 -3.03 -16.81 28.45
C ALA A 26 -4.40 -17.15 29.04
N LYS A 27 -5.23 -16.13 29.33
CA LYS A 27 -6.49 -16.29 30.08
C LYS A 27 -7.59 -16.96 29.28
N ARG A 28 -7.73 -16.63 27.99
CA ARG A 28 -8.82 -17.11 27.13
C ARG A 28 -8.37 -18.16 26.12
N GLY A 29 -7.12 -18.10 25.69
CA GLY A 29 -6.55 -19.06 24.73
C GLY A 29 -5.94 -20.29 25.38
N GLY A 30 -5.66 -20.27 26.69
CA GLY A 30 -5.03 -21.38 27.41
C GLY A 30 -3.56 -21.61 27.03
N LEU A 31 -2.89 -20.61 26.43
CA LEU A 31 -1.48 -20.75 26.04
C LEU A 31 -0.57 -20.72 27.28
N SER A 32 0.38 -21.65 27.33
CA SER A 32 1.41 -21.65 28.37
C SER A 32 2.38 -20.47 28.24
N LYS A 33 3.00 -20.08 29.35
CA LYS A 33 4.02 -19.00 29.37
C LYS A 33 5.12 -19.24 28.33
N LYS A 34 5.62 -20.47 28.22
CA LYS A 34 6.64 -20.86 27.23
C LYS A 34 6.19 -20.65 25.78
N LEU A 35 4.93 -20.94 25.47
CA LEU A 35 4.38 -20.70 24.13
C LEU A 35 4.20 -19.22 23.84
N LEU A 36 3.76 -18.43 24.83
CA LEU A 36 3.61 -16.98 24.69
C LEU A 36 4.95 -16.28 24.48
N GLU A 37 6.02 -16.74 25.15
CA GLU A 37 7.38 -16.25 24.93
C GLU A 37 7.87 -16.59 23.51
N ARG A 38 7.67 -17.82 23.04
CA ARG A 38 8.02 -18.20 21.66
C ARG A 38 7.25 -17.39 20.62
N LEU A 39 5.96 -17.16 20.85
CA LEU A 39 5.13 -16.32 19.97
C LEU A 39 5.66 -14.89 19.96
N HIS A 40 5.94 -14.32 21.13
CA HIS A 40 6.51 -12.98 21.24
C HIS A 40 7.82 -12.83 20.47
N GLU A 41 8.76 -13.75 20.64
CA GLU A 41 10.05 -13.70 19.92
C GLU A 41 9.87 -13.83 18.40
N GLY A 42 8.97 -14.71 17.95
CA GLY A 42 8.66 -14.84 16.53
C GLY A 42 8.06 -13.56 15.93
N LEU A 43 7.09 -12.96 16.61
CA LEU A 43 6.45 -11.72 16.15
C LEU A 43 7.40 -10.52 16.27
N LEU A 44 8.30 -10.51 17.25
CA LEU A 44 9.33 -9.49 17.37
C LEU A 44 10.35 -9.61 16.25
N ALA A 45 10.72 -10.83 15.85
CA ALA A 45 11.54 -11.06 14.67
C ALA A 45 10.86 -10.54 13.39
N VAL A 46 9.55 -10.77 13.23
CA VAL A 46 8.77 -10.19 12.11
C VAL A 46 8.81 -8.67 12.14
N SER A 47 8.58 -8.03 13.30
CA SER A 47 8.63 -6.57 13.41
C SER A 47 10.03 -6.01 13.09
N ARG A 48 11.10 -6.61 13.63
CA ARG A 48 12.49 -6.21 13.34
C ARG A 48 12.85 -6.39 11.87
N HIS A 49 12.35 -7.46 11.24
CA HIS A 49 12.55 -7.71 9.83
C HIS A 49 11.88 -6.65 8.97
N ALA A 50 10.68 -6.20 9.32
CA ALA A 50 10.03 -5.07 8.65
C ALA A 50 10.90 -3.80 8.72
N VAL A 51 11.40 -3.44 9.91
CA VAL A 51 12.29 -2.26 10.09
C VAL A 51 13.51 -2.32 9.19
N THR A 52 14.17 -3.48 9.11
CA THR A 52 15.45 -3.62 8.40
C THR A 52 15.34 -3.89 6.90
N LYS A 53 14.20 -4.39 6.41
CA LYS A 53 14.05 -4.85 5.01
C LYS A 53 13.14 -4.00 4.14
N THR A 54 12.36 -3.08 4.71
CA THR A 54 11.39 -2.27 3.94
C THR A 54 12.01 -1.60 2.72
N GLN A 55 13.17 -0.95 2.88
CA GLN A 55 13.92 -0.33 1.79
C GLN A 55 14.35 -1.32 0.69
N ASN A 56 14.64 -2.59 1.04
CA ASN A 56 14.98 -3.59 0.03
C ASN A 56 13.75 -4.02 -0.78
N TYR A 57 12.56 -4.05 -0.18
CA TYR A 57 11.33 -4.37 -0.91
C TYR A 57 10.98 -3.29 -1.94
N TYR A 58 11.24 -2.01 -1.62
CA TYR A 58 11.17 -0.94 -2.61
C TYR A 58 12.12 -1.17 -3.79
N LYS A 59 13.39 -1.45 -3.51
CA LYS A 59 14.38 -1.71 -4.58
C LYS A 59 13.96 -2.88 -5.48
N GLN A 60 13.35 -3.92 -4.91
CA GLN A 60 12.82 -5.05 -5.69
C GLN A 60 11.63 -4.61 -6.56
N LEU A 61 10.73 -3.79 -6.02
CA LEU A 61 9.58 -3.27 -6.76
C LEU A 61 9.99 -2.37 -7.94
N ASN A 62 11.10 -1.63 -7.82
CA ASN A 62 11.63 -0.81 -8.91
C ASN A 62 11.90 -1.60 -10.20
N ILE A 63 12.13 -2.92 -10.10
CA ILE A 63 12.28 -3.78 -11.29
C ILE A 63 10.98 -3.80 -12.11
N LEU A 64 9.82 -3.89 -11.45
CA LEU A 64 8.52 -3.83 -12.12
C LEU A 64 8.27 -2.43 -12.69
N GLU A 65 8.60 -1.37 -11.93
CA GLU A 65 8.45 0.01 -12.40
C GLU A 65 9.27 0.28 -13.66
N GLN A 66 10.53 -0.13 -13.69
CA GLN A 66 11.40 -0.01 -14.88
C GLN A 66 10.85 -0.76 -16.10
N LYS A 67 10.29 -1.96 -15.89
CA LYS A 67 9.64 -2.72 -16.97
C LYS A 67 8.40 -2.02 -17.51
N ILE A 68 7.59 -1.43 -16.64
CA ILE A 68 6.44 -0.61 -17.02
C ILE A 68 6.90 0.60 -17.84
N GLU A 69 7.90 1.34 -17.36
CA GLU A 69 8.44 2.52 -18.04
C GLU A 69 9.03 2.21 -19.41
N GLN A 70 9.78 1.10 -19.52
CA GLN A 70 10.31 0.64 -20.80
C GLN A 70 9.17 0.34 -21.76
N ARG A 71 8.17 -0.43 -21.32
CA ARG A 71 7.01 -0.80 -22.13
C ARG A 71 6.21 0.42 -22.61
N GLN A 72 6.10 1.45 -21.78
CA GLN A 72 5.43 2.71 -22.17
C GLN A 72 6.15 3.50 -23.26
N LYS A 73 7.42 3.19 -23.57
CA LYS A 73 8.19 3.80 -24.66
C LYS A 73 8.13 2.98 -25.96
N GLU A 74 7.68 1.73 -25.87
CA GLU A 74 7.54 0.81 -27.00
C GLU A 74 6.15 0.96 -27.64
N ALA A 75 5.93 0.26 -28.75
CA ALA A 75 4.60 0.18 -29.37
C ALA A 75 3.62 -0.52 -28.41
N ASP A 76 2.34 -0.14 -28.49
CA ASP A 76 1.32 -0.75 -27.64
C ASP A 76 1.22 -2.27 -27.87
N LEU A 77 1.03 -3.00 -26.78
CA LEU A 77 0.85 -4.43 -26.83
C LEU A 77 -0.42 -4.78 -27.61
N PRO A 78 -0.37 -5.76 -28.53
CA PRO A 78 -1.58 -6.25 -29.17
C PRO A 78 -2.50 -6.85 -28.12
N ASN A 79 -3.81 -6.58 -28.23
CA ASN A 79 -4.80 -7.17 -27.34
C ASN A 79 -5.04 -8.65 -27.68
N ASN A 80 -4.25 -9.52 -27.06
CA ASN A 80 -4.32 -10.97 -27.16
C ASN A 80 -3.92 -11.65 -25.83
N ILE A 81 -4.13 -12.96 -25.74
CA ILE A 81 -3.85 -13.76 -24.54
C ILE A 81 -2.35 -13.71 -24.16
N GLN A 82 -1.43 -13.70 -25.13
CA GLN A 82 0.01 -13.67 -24.85
C GLN A 82 0.42 -12.38 -24.13
N SER A 83 -0.10 -11.22 -24.57
CA SER A 83 0.13 -9.93 -23.92
C SER A 83 -0.48 -9.88 -22.51
N ILE A 84 -1.66 -10.46 -22.32
CA ILE A 84 -2.30 -10.55 -20.99
C ILE A 84 -1.45 -11.42 -20.06
N ARG A 85 -1.02 -12.60 -20.51
CA ARG A 85 -0.12 -13.49 -19.75
C ARG A 85 1.16 -12.77 -19.34
N LEU A 86 1.79 -12.06 -20.27
CA LEU A 86 3.01 -11.28 -20.00
C LEU A 86 2.81 -10.26 -18.87
N LEU A 87 1.74 -9.46 -18.93
CA LEU A 87 1.46 -8.44 -17.90
C LEU A 87 1.23 -9.07 -16.52
N LEU A 88 0.48 -10.17 -16.47
CA LEU A 88 0.20 -10.89 -15.23
C LEU A 88 1.44 -11.60 -14.67
N ASP A 89 2.27 -12.18 -15.53
CA ASP A 89 3.53 -12.79 -15.11
C ASP A 89 4.50 -11.75 -14.56
N GLU A 90 4.56 -10.54 -15.14
CA GLU A 90 5.36 -9.46 -14.56
C GLU A 90 4.85 -9.03 -13.19
N CYS A 91 3.53 -8.90 -13.01
CA CYS A 91 2.94 -8.68 -11.70
C CYS A 91 3.34 -9.80 -10.73
N ARG A 92 3.22 -11.07 -11.14
CA ARG A 92 3.52 -12.24 -10.30
C ARG A 92 5.00 -12.33 -9.91
N LEU A 93 5.91 -12.14 -10.87
CA LEU A 93 7.35 -12.34 -10.70
C LEU A 93 8.02 -11.15 -10.01
N PHE A 94 7.61 -9.92 -10.32
CA PHE A 94 8.32 -8.71 -9.89
C PHE A 94 7.50 -7.81 -8.95
N GLY A 95 6.17 -8.00 -8.87
CA GLY A 95 5.28 -7.12 -8.11
C GLY A 95 4.72 -7.74 -6.83
N THR A 96 4.20 -8.98 -6.91
CA THR A 96 3.38 -9.59 -5.85
C THR A 96 4.13 -9.68 -4.53
N LEU A 97 5.34 -10.24 -4.53
CA LEU A 97 6.09 -10.46 -3.30
C LEU A 97 6.59 -9.14 -2.67
N PRO A 98 7.22 -8.22 -3.42
CA PRO A 98 7.60 -6.91 -2.87
C PRO A 98 6.40 -6.12 -2.35
N PHE A 99 5.28 -6.08 -3.09
CA PHE A 99 4.07 -5.39 -2.65
C PHE A 99 3.50 -5.99 -1.36
N ALA A 100 3.40 -7.32 -1.27
CA ALA A 100 2.91 -7.98 -0.06
C ALA A 100 3.78 -7.66 1.16
N HIS A 101 5.11 -7.63 0.99
CA HIS A 101 6.02 -7.25 2.06
C HIS A 101 5.93 -5.77 2.45
N LEU A 102 5.79 -4.85 1.50
CA LEU A 102 5.56 -3.43 1.79
C LEU A 102 4.23 -3.22 2.54
N ALA A 103 3.16 -3.91 2.11
CA ALA A 103 1.88 -3.88 2.81
C ALA A 103 2.01 -4.43 4.25
N ARG A 104 2.82 -5.48 4.45
CA ARG A 104 3.11 -6.02 5.78
C ARG A 104 3.91 -5.05 6.64
N SER A 105 4.92 -4.40 6.08
CA SER A 105 5.70 -3.36 6.78
C SER A 105 4.81 -2.21 7.23
N ALA A 106 3.92 -1.72 6.35
CA ALA A 106 2.97 -0.66 6.69
C ALA A 106 2.05 -1.06 7.84
N PHE A 107 1.60 -2.33 7.86
CA PHE A 107 0.81 -2.83 8.98
C PHE A 107 1.59 -2.72 10.30
N VAL A 108 2.85 -3.15 10.32
CA VAL A 108 3.71 -3.02 11.52
C VAL A 108 3.87 -1.56 11.93
N ALA A 109 4.18 -0.67 10.98
CA ALA A 109 4.35 0.76 11.25
C ALA A 109 3.08 1.41 11.82
N VAL A 110 1.92 1.15 11.20
CA VAL A 110 0.64 1.68 11.65
C VAL A 110 0.23 1.08 13.01
N THR A 111 0.51 -0.19 13.27
CA THR A 111 0.29 -0.80 14.59
C THR A 111 1.11 -0.09 15.66
N ILE A 112 2.40 0.16 15.41
CA ILE A 112 3.29 0.87 16.34
C ILE A 112 2.75 2.27 16.66
N LEU A 113 2.31 3.03 15.66
CA LEU A 113 1.73 4.36 15.86
C LEU A 113 0.40 4.33 16.61
N LYS A 114 -0.56 3.52 16.13
CA LYS A 114 -1.91 3.46 16.72
C LYS A 114 -1.92 2.94 18.16
N GLU A 115 -1.16 1.88 18.41
CA GLU A 115 -1.02 1.38 19.78
C GLU A 115 -0.19 2.35 20.63
N GLY A 116 0.76 3.08 20.05
CA GLY A 116 1.49 4.15 20.73
C GLY A 116 0.55 5.24 21.24
N VAL A 117 -0.42 5.66 20.42
CA VAL A 117 -1.47 6.58 20.85
C VAL A 117 -2.34 5.97 21.95
N LYS A 118 -2.79 4.72 21.76
CA LYS A 118 -3.63 4.01 22.72
C LYS A 118 -2.97 3.86 24.10
N GLU A 119 -1.67 3.58 24.15
CA GLU A 119 -0.91 3.44 25.39
C GLU A 119 -0.41 4.79 25.96
N GLY A 120 -0.75 5.92 25.33
CA GLY A 120 -0.32 7.26 25.76
C GLY A 120 1.17 7.52 25.57
N TRP A 121 1.81 6.84 24.61
CA TRP A 121 3.21 7.05 24.25
C TRP A 121 3.40 8.18 23.24
N LEU A 122 2.34 8.47 22.49
CA LEU A 122 2.26 9.48 21.45
C LEU A 122 0.86 10.12 21.55
N SER A 123 0.73 11.41 21.31
CA SER A 123 -0.58 12.06 21.21
C SER A 123 -1.23 11.77 19.86
N GLN A 124 -2.56 11.85 19.79
CA GLN A 124 -3.27 11.75 18.51
C GLN A 124 -2.80 12.86 17.55
N ASN A 125 -2.53 14.07 18.06
CA ASN A 125 -2.04 15.18 17.25
C ASN A 125 -0.65 14.90 16.66
N ALA A 126 0.28 14.34 17.44
CA ALA A 126 1.59 13.96 16.92
C ALA A 126 1.49 12.86 15.84
N MET A 127 0.58 11.89 16.02
CA MET A 127 0.31 10.88 14.99
C MET A 127 -0.27 11.52 13.72
N ASP A 128 -1.22 12.43 13.85
CA ASP A 128 -1.86 13.10 12.71
C ASP A 128 -0.87 13.99 11.95
N GLU A 129 -0.03 14.75 12.66
CA GLU A 129 1.10 15.51 12.09
C GLU A 129 2.06 14.58 11.33
N PHE A 130 2.47 13.47 11.96
CA PHE A 130 3.35 12.51 11.30
C PHE A 130 2.70 11.96 10.03
N MET A 131 1.46 11.49 10.08
CA MET A 131 0.74 10.96 8.92
C MET A 131 0.55 12.01 7.81
N GLY A 132 0.27 13.26 8.18
CA GLY A 132 0.16 14.38 7.23
C GLY A 132 1.50 14.79 6.60
N SER A 133 2.63 14.40 7.19
CA SER A 133 3.97 14.62 6.63
C SER A 133 4.40 13.59 5.58
N ILE A 134 3.65 12.48 5.47
CA ILE A 134 3.99 11.37 4.60
C ILE A 134 3.58 11.68 3.15
N ARG A 135 4.52 11.57 2.21
CA ARG A 135 4.29 11.88 0.80
C ARG A 135 3.85 10.63 0.06
N THR A 136 2.56 10.30 0.19
CA THR A 136 1.97 9.12 -0.46
C THR A 136 1.56 9.38 -1.91
N VAL A 137 1.19 8.33 -2.64
CA VAL A 137 0.62 8.44 -4.00
C VAL A 137 -0.62 9.32 -4.02
N SER A 138 -1.44 9.29 -2.97
CA SER A 138 -2.60 10.16 -2.84
C SER A 138 -2.23 11.65 -2.73
N HIS A 139 -1.12 11.96 -2.06
CA HIS A 139 -0.55 13.32 -2.04
C HIS A 139 -0.03 13.71 -3.43
N GLU A 140 0.75 12.84 -4.09
CA GLU A 140 1.23 13.08 -5.46
C GLU A 140 0.08 13.32 -6.43
N LEU A 141 -0.99 12.51 -6.37
CA LEU A 141 -2.19 12.67 -7.19
C LEU A 141 -2.83 14.04 -7.00
N THR A 142 -2.89 14.52 -5.76
CA THR A 142 -3.47 15.84 -5.44
C THR A 142 -2.59 16.96 -5.98
N GLU A 143 -1.26 16.87 -5.82
CA GLU A 143 -0.31 17.87 -6.33
C GLU A 143 -0.28 17.90 -7.87
N ASP A 144 -0.27 16.73 -8.51
CA ASP A 144 -0.35 16.62 -9.96
C ASP A 144 -1.69 17.14 -10.48
N ALA A 145 -2.79 16.88 -9.78
CA ALA A 145 -4.11 17.41 -10.12
C ALA A 145 -4.12 18.96 -10.07
N LYS A 146 -3.49 19.57 -9.06
CA LYS A 146 -3.28 21.03 -9.02
C LYS A 146 -2.42 21.51 -10.17
N ALA A 147 -1.33 20.80 -10.47
CA ALA A 147 -0.44 21.16 -11.57
C ALA A 147 -1.20 21.12 -12.91
N THR A 148 -2.07 20.12 -13.12
CA THR A 148 -2.93 20.01 -14.29
C THR A 148 -3.97 21.14 -14.35
N ALA A 149 -4.65 21.44 -13.24
CA ALA A 149 -5.60 22.56 -13.16
C ALA A 149 -4.93 23.91 -13.51
N ASN A 150 -3.69 24.10 -13.05
CA ASN A 150 -2.89 25.29 -13.29
C ASN A 150 -2.06 25.24 -14.60
N LYS A 151 -2.31 24.27 -15.48
CA LYS A 151 -1.62 24.08 -16.77
C LYS A 151 -0.09 23.88 -16.69
N LYS A 152 0.44 23.50 -15.51
CA LYS A 152 1.85 23.13 -15.31
C LYS A 152 2.13 21.67 -15.69
N MET A 153 1.11 20.81 -15.65
CA MET A 153 1.12 19.44 -16.16
C MET A 153 0.06 19.31 -17.25
N SER A 154 0.33 18.59 -18.34
CA SER A 154 -0.68 18.38 -19.37
C SER A 154 -1.77 17.40 -18.89
N TRP A 155 -2.98 17.52 -19.43
CA TRP A 155 -4.05 16.54 -19.17
C TRP A 155 -3.63 15.13 -19.58
N LYS A 156 -2.93 15.01 -20.73
CA LYS A 156 -2.46 13.73 -21.26
C LYS A 156 -1.45 13.05 -20.31
N ASP A 157 -0.56 13.81 -19.69
CA ASP A 157 0.41 13.24 -18.75
C ASP A 157 -0.28 12.81 -17.45
N PHE A 158 -1.26 13.58 -16.98
CA PHE A 158 -2.05 13.23 -15.80
C PHE A 158 -2.84 11.94 -16.02
N GLU A 159 -3.54 11.84 -17.15
CA GLU A 159 -4.26 10.63 -17.56
C GLU A 159 -3.31 9.45 -17.75
N LYS A 160 -2.14 9.65 -18.36
CA LYS A 160 -1.13 8.59 -18.52
C LYS A 160 -0.62 8.07 -17.17
N LYS A 161 -0.43 8.95 -16.18
CA LYS A 161 0.08 8.59 -14.85
C LYS A 161 -0.99 7.89 -14.01
N TYR A 162 -2.25 8.32 -14.08
CA TYR A 162 -3.31 7.90 -13.14
C TYR A 162 -4.45 7.08 -13.77
N GLY A 163 -4.49 6.96 -15.09
CA GLY A 163 -5.58 6.30 -15.83
C GLY A 163 -5.72 4.80 -15.55
N HIS A 164 -4.64 4.12 -15.13
CA HIS A 164 -4.71 2.72 -14.74
C HIS A 164 -5.42 2.48 -13.42
N LEU A 165 -5.64 3.51 -12.60
CA LEU A 165 -6.40 3.38 -11.37
C LEU A 165 -7.83 2.92 -11.66
N ARG A 166 -8.42 2.20 -10.71
CA ARG A 166 -9.68 1.50 -10.88
C ARG A 166 -10.42 1.42 -9.55
N PRO A 167 -11.72 1.77 -9.47
CA PRO A 167 -12.54 1.48 -8.30
C PRO A 167 -12.60 -0.04 -8.12
N GLY A 168 -12.29 -0.55 -6.94
CA GLY A 168 -12.12 -1.99 -6.76
C GLY A 168 -10.97 -2.52 -7.62
N THR A 169 -9.73 -2.31 -7.19
CA THR A 169 -8.49 -2.60 -7.95
C THR A 169 -8.48 -3.95 -8.69
N TYR A 170 -9.17 -4.97 -8.16
CA TYR A 170 -9.24 -6.33 -8.69
C TYR A 170 -10.52 -6.68 -9.44
N ASP A 171 -11.49 -5.77 -9.45
CA ASP A 171 -12.80 -5.98 -10.04
C ASP A 171 -12.76 -5.71 -11.54
N ILE A 172 -12.84 -6.78 -12.32
CA ILE A 172 -12.90 -6.70 -13.78
C ILE A 172 -14.21 -6.06 -14.26
N THR A 173 -15.27 -5.98 -13.46
CA THR A 173 -16.54 -5.34 -13.85
C THR A 173 -16.51 -3.83 -13.75
N SER A 174 -15.67 -3.29 -12.87
CA SER A 174 -15.41 -1.86 -12.76
C SER A 174 -14.57 -1.36 -13.97
N PRO A 175 -14.74 -0.13 -14.47
CA PRO A 175 -13.86 0.42 -15.50
C PRO A 175 -12.55 0.97 -14.89
N ALA A 176 -11.48 1.04 -15.69
CA ALA A 176 -10.30 1.84 -15.35
C ALA A 176 -10.63 3.33 -15.51
N TYR A 177 -9.86 4.20 -14.85
CA TYR A 177 -10.05 5.65 -14.93
C TYR A 177 -9.82 6.15 -16.36
N SER A 178 -8.95 5.52 -17.13
CA SER A 178 -8.74 5.80 -18.56
C SER A 178 -9.93 5.44 -19.45
N ASP A 179 -10.85 4.57 -19.01
CA ASP A 179 -12.01 4.19 -19.81
C ASP A 179 -13.07 5.31 -19.84
N ASP A 180 -13.10 6.16 -18.81
CA ASP A 180 -13.93 7.38 -18.74
C ASP A 180 -13.23 8.48 -17.91
N PRO A 181 -12.18 9.13 -18.47
CA PRO A 181 -11.36 10.10 -17.74
C PRO A 181 -12.15 11.31 -17.24
N GLU A 182 -13.18 11.74 -17.97
CA GLU A 182 -14.04 12.86 -17.57
C GLU A 182 -14.87 12.52 -16.34
N LYS A 183 -15.30 11.26 -16.19
CA LYS A 183 -16.03 10.82 -15.00
C LYS A 183 -15.11 10.62 -13.80
N PHE A 184 -13.91 10.06 -13.99
CA PHE A 184 -13.06 9.63 -12.88
C PHE A 184 -11.95 10.60 -12.50
N LEU A 185 -11.25 11.16 -13.49
CA LEU A 185 -10.07 12.02 -13.26
C LEU A 185 -10.41 13.51 -13.21
N ARG A 186 -11.35 13.98 -14.06
CA ARG A 186 -11.71 15.41 -14.11
C ARG A 186 -12.23 15.93 -12.77
N PRO A 187 -13.06 15.21 -11.99
CA PRO A 187 -13.50 15.68 -10.68
C PRO A 187 -12.33 15.90 -9.71
N ILE A 188 -11.28 15.08 -9.79
CA ILE A 188 -10.08 15.19 -8.96
C ILE A 188 -9.34 16.49 -9.27
N VAL A 189 -9.13 16.79 -10.56
CA VAL A 189 -8.48 18.03 -11.02
C VAL A 189 -9.30 19.27 -10.61
N ASN A 190 -10.62 19.21 -10.76
CA ASN A 190 -11.50 20.33 -10.41
C ASN A 190 -11.52 20.62 -8.90
N ALA A 191 -11.42 19.59 -8.06
CA ALA A 191 -11.41 19.73 -6.59
C ALA A 191 -10.06 20.19 -6.03
N ALA A 192 -8.97 20.07 -6.78
CA ALA A 192 -7.61 20.23 -6.28
C ALA A 192 -7.24 21.68 -5.88
N ILE A 193 -8.05 22.68 -6.25
CA ILE A 193 -7.75 24.12 -6.11
C ILE A 193 -7.69 24.58 -4.63
N GLN A 194 -8.13 23.77 -3.65
CA GLN A 194 -8.32 24.22 -2.26
C GLN A 194 -7.29 23.73 -1.22
N SER A 195 -6.30 22.91 -1.56
CA SER A 195 -5.35 22.44 -0.55
C SER A 195 -4.03 23.22 -0.57
N ASN A 196 -3.79 24.01 0.47
CA ASN A 196 -2.44 24.39 0.86
C ASN A 196 -2.03 23.49 2.02
N VAL A 197 -0.99 22.68 1.83
CA VAL A 197 -0.32 22.03 2.95
C VAL A 197 0.99 22.78 3.17
N THR A 198 0.92 23.81 4.01
CA THR A 198 2.04 24.21 4.87
C THR A 198 1.94 23.31 6.13
N SER A 199 2.90 23.10 7.01
CA SER A 199 4.18 23.69 7.42
C SER A 199 4.71 22.73 8.50
N ASP A 200 5.75 23.10 9.26
CA ASP A 200 6.30 22.43 10.45
C ASP A 200 5.37 21.46 11.22
N TYR A 201 5.97 20.36 11.70
CA TYR A 201 5.34 19.31 12.52
C TYR A 201 5.84 19.35 13.98
N PRO A 202 5.60 20.46 14.71
CA PRO A 202 6.26 20.72 15.99
C PRO A 202 5.91 19.69 17.07
N VAL A 203 4.69 19.15 17.06
CA VAL A 203 4.24 18.21 18.08
C VAL A 203 4.90 16.85 17.84
N TRP A 204 4.92 16.35 16.60
CA TRP A 204 5.70 15.15 16.25
C TRP A 204 7.17 15.29 16.67
N HIS A 205 7.83 16.40 16.33
CA HIS A 205 9.23 16.60 16.68
C HIS A 205 9.47 16.64 18.20
N SER A 206 8.52 17.18 18.97
CA SER A 206 8.61 17.23 20.43
C SER A 206 8.43 15.85 21.09
N GLU A 207 7.58 14.98 20.53
CA GLU A 207 7.21 13.71 21.14
C GLU A 207 8.02 12.52 20.62
N ARG A 208 8.57 12.59 19.40
CA ARG A 208 9.19 11.43 18.72
C ARG A 208 10.29 10.76 19.55
N LYS A 209 11.09 11.54 20.30
CA LYS A 209 12.21 11.02 21.09
C LYS A 209 11.72 10.11 22.21
N SER A 210 10.77 10.58 23.01
CA SER A 210 10.22 9.81 24.14
C SER A 210 9.40 8.61 23.64
N PHE A 211 8.70 8.77 22.50
CA PHE A 211 8.03 7.68 21.81
C PHE A 211 9.02 6.58 21.40
N PHE A 212 10.11 6.93 20.71
CA PHE A 212 11.10 5.95 20.26
C PHE A 212 11.89 5.29 21.40
N GLU A 213 12.10 5.98 22.53
CA GLU A 213 12.65 5.36 23.75
C GLU A 213 11.75 4.21 24.23
N LYS A 214 10.42 4.40 24.25
CA LYS A 214 9.47 3.34 24.63
C LYS A 214 9.40 2.22 23.58
N VAL A 215 9.48 2.55 22.30
CA VAL A 215 9.54 1.57 21.19
C VAL A 215 10.79 0.68 21.30
N ARG A 216 11.94 1.23 21.70
CA ARG A 216 13.13 0.42 22.01
C ARG A 216 12.89 -0.52 23.19
N GLY A 217 12.16 -0.06 24.20
CA GLY A 217 11.76 -0.85 25.38
C GLY A 217 10.97 -2.12 25.07
N ILE A 218 10.25 -2.18 23.95
CA ILE A 218 9.54 -3.39 23.48
C ILE A 218 10.38 -4.28 22.55
N GLY A 219 11.68 -4.00 22.44
CA GLY A 219 12.64 -4.83 21.72
C GLY A 219 12.93 -4.39 20.27
N LEU A 220 12.37 -3.26 19.82
CA LEU A 220 12.71 -2.63 18.53
C LEU A 220 13.90 -1.69 18.71
N ASN A 221 15.06 -2.28 19.02
CA ASN A 221 16.25 -1.55 19.47
C ASN A 221 17.03 -0.91 18.31
N PHE A 222 16.43 0.08 17.66
CA PHE A 222 16.99 0.87 16.57
C PHE A 222 17.08 2.35 16.96
N SER A 223 17.90 3.12 16.24
CA SER A 223 17.98 4.58 16.43
C SER A 223 16.67 5.26 16.03
N ASP A 224 16.44 6.46 16.56
CA ASP A 224 15.27 7.29 16.23
C ASP A 224 15.14 7.49 14.71
N ASP A 225 16.25 7.78 14.03
CA ASP A 225 16.25 7.99 12.57
C ASP A 225 15.88 6.73 11.79
N ILE A 226 16.35 5.55 12.21
CA ILE A 226 15.99 4.28 11.55
C ILE A 226 14.51 3.96 11.76
N LEU A 227 13.99 4.20 12.97
CA LEU A 227 12.58 3.96 13.29
C LEU A 227 11.69 4.92 12.51
N GLU A 228 12.01 6.22 12.50
CA GLU A 228 11.23 7.21 11.76
C GLU A 228 11.27 6.93 10.25
N GLN A 229 12.45 6.64 9.70
CA GLN A 229 12.57 6.30 8.29
C GLN A 229 11.76 5.05 7.94
N PHE A 230 11.82 4.00 8.78
CA PHE A 230 10.98 2.82 8.60
C PHE A 230 9.49 3.16 8.60
N LEU A 231 9.01 3.97 9.54
CA LEU A 231 7.59 4.34 9.61
C LEU A 231 7.15 5.05 8.32
N ARG A 232 7.96 5.99 7.81
CA ARG A 232 7.71 6.72 6.56
C ARG A 232 7.70 5.78 5.37
N ASP A 233 8.79 5.05 5.17
CA ASP A 233 8.98 4.11 4.06
C ASP A 233 7.87 3.05 4.03
N ALA A 234 7.51 2.49 5.17
CA ALA A 234 6.52 1.44 5.24
C ALA A 234 5.16 1.95 4.75
N ILE A 235 4.74 3.12 5.23
CA ILE A 235 3.43 3.70 4.92
C ILE A 235 3.38 4.19 3.47
N GLU A 236 4.39 4.93 3.01
CA GLU A 236 4.51 5.36 1.60
C GLU A 236 4.56 4.15 0.67
N GLY A 237 5.31 3.13 1.08
CA GLY A 237 5.64 1.98 0.24
C GLY A 237 4.47 1.08 -0.01
N ARG A 238 3.51 1.03 0.92
CA ARG A 238 2.27 0.34 0.67
C ARG A 238 1.45 1.01 -0.43
N GLU A 239 1.34 2.34 -0.44
CA GLU A 239 0.61 3.05 -1.49
C GLU A 239 1.35 3.00 -2.83
N LYS A 240 2.65 3.33 -2.85
CA LYS A 240 3.50 3.28 -4.04
C LYS A 240 3.59 1.86 -4.61
N GLY A 241 3.74 0.88 -3.72
CA GLY A 241 3.65 -0.55 -3.99
C GLY A 241 2.40 -0.94 -4.75
N LYS A 242 1.25 -0.57 -4.20
CA LYS A 242 -0.05 -0.85 -4.83
C LYS A 242 -0.16 -0.15 -6.18
N PHE A 243 0.25 1.11 -6.27
CA PHE A 243 0.15 1.93 -7.47
C PHE A 243 0.94 1.37 -8.65
N ILE A 244 2.19 0.96 -8.42
CA ILE A 244 3.05 0.32 -9.44
C ILE A 244 2.47 -1.05 -9.81
N PHE A 245 2.18 -1.89 -8.80
CA PHE A 245 1.66 -3.24 -9.01
C PHE A 245 0.38 -3.24 -9.84
N SER A 246 -0.54 -2.31 -9.55
CA SER A 246 -1.84 -2.24 -10.21
C SER A 246 -1.77 -1.76 -11.66
N TYR A 247 -0.64 -1.22 -12.12
CA TYR A 247 -0.50 -0.70 -13.48
C TYR A 247 -0.68 -1.80 -14.53
N ASN A 248 0.22 -2.79 -14.52
CA ASN A 248 0.14 -3.94 -15.42
C ASN A 248 -1.14 -4.75 -15.18
N PHE A 249 -1.53 -4.89 -13.92
CA PHE A 249 -2.73 -5.65 -13.56
C PHE A 249 -4.00 -5.01 -14.15
N SER A 250 -4.18 -3.70 -14.02
CA SER A 250 -5.32 -2.98 -14.58
C SER A 250 -5.32 -3.04 -16.12
N LYS A 251 -4.15 -2.90 -16.75
CA LYS A 251 -4.01 -3.06 -18.21
C LYS A 251 -4.43 -4.47 -18.66
N ALA A 252 -4.02 -5.51 -17.93
CA ALA A 252 -4.44 -6.89 -18.20
C ALA A 252 -5.96 -7.07 -18.08
N LEU A 253 -6.59 -6.49 -17.03
CA LEU A 253 -8.04 -6.52 -16.88
C LEU A 253 -8.76 -5.82 -18.03
N THR A 254 -8.31 -4.64 -18.46
CA THR A 254 -8.90 -3.92 -19.60
C THR A 254 -8.80 -4.76 -20.88
N MET A 255 -7.64 -5.36 -21.14
CA MET A 255 -7.45 -6.25 -22.30
C MET A 255 -8.39 -7.48 -22.25
N MET A 256 -8.54 -8.11 -21.08
CA MET A 256 -9.50 -9.20 -20.90
C MET A 256 -10.94 -8.77 -21.16
N ARG A 257 -11.35 -7.60 -20.67
CA ARG A 257 -12.70 -7.03 -20.91
C ARG A 257 -12.98 -6.86 -22.39
N GLU A 258 -12.00 -6.35 -23.13
CA GLU A 258 -12.09 -6.16 -24.58
C GLU A 258 -12.09 -7.48 -25.37
N LEU A 259 -11.55 -8.57 -24.81
CA LEU A 259 -11.61 -9.90 -25.41
C LEU A 259 -12.94 -10.62 -25.18
N ALA A 260 -13.64 -10.37 -24.07
CA ALA A 260 -14.86 -11.09 -23.72
C ALA A 260 -15.93 -11.16 -24.85
N PRO A 261 -16.23 -10.06 -25.58
CA PRO A 261 -17.18 -10.11 -26.69
C PRO A 261 -16.76 -11.04 -27.83
N LYS A 262 -15.46 -11.27 -28.04
CA LYS A 262 -14.96 -12.20 -29.08
C LYS A 262 -15.32 -13.66 -28.79
N PHE A 263 -15.63 -13.97 -27.54
CA PHE A 263 -16.11 -15.28 -27.09
C PHE A 263 -17.63 -15.31 -26.86
N GLY A 264 -18.34 -14.22 -27.20
CA GLY A 264 -19.79 -14.11 -26.97
C GLY A 264 -20.20 -13.98 -25.51
N LEU A 265 -19.28 -13.56 -24.63
CA LEU A 265 -19.52 -13.42 -23.19
C LEU A 265 -19.64 -11.95 -22.77
N THR A 266 -20.52 -11.70 -21.81
CA THR A 266 -20.59 -10.42 -21.10
C THR A 266 -19.43 -10.29 -20.11
N ILE A 267 -19.12 -9.05 -19.69
CA ILE A 267 -18.10 -8.81 -18.65
C ILE A 267 -18.47 -9.49 -17.33
N PHE A 268 -19.76 -9.56 -17.02
CA PHE A 268 -20.24 -10.24 -15.81
C PHE A 268 -19.97 -11.74 -15.89
N GLU A 269 -20.33 -12.41 -16.98
CA GLU A 269 -20.02 -13.83 -17.17
C GLU A 269 -18.51 -14.08 -17.16
N TRP A 270 -17.74 -13.20 -17.81
CA TRP A 270 -16.28 -13.27 -17.82
C TRP A 270 -15.68 -13.16 -16.41
N SER A 271 -16.26 -12.35 -15.53
CA SER A 271 -15.80 -12.19 -14.14
C SER A 271 -15.96 -13.44 -13.27
N ASN A 272 -16.79 -14.40 -13.72
CA ASN A 272 -17.01 -15.67 -13.04
C ASN A 272 -16.06 -16.78 -13.54
N LEU A 273 -15.24 -16.52 -14.55
CA LEU A 273 -14.25 -17.48 -15.05
C LEU A 273 -12.98 -17.46 -14.19
N SER A 274 -12.34 -18.62 -14.05
CA SER A 274 -11.01 -18.66 -13.45
C SER A 274 -9.98 -18.10 -14.42
N ILE A 275 -8.84 -17.68 -13.89
CA ILE A 275 -7.73 -17.24 -14.73
C ILE A 275 -7.21 -18.35 -15.67
N PHE A 276 -7.39 -19.63 -15.28
CA PHE A 276 -7.00 -20.78 -16.10
C PHE A 276 -7.96 -21.03 -17.26
N ASP A 277 -9.24 -20.65 -17.12
CA ASP A 277 -10.22 -20.75 -18.20
C ASP A 277 -10.01 -19.63 -19.24
N ILE A 278 -9.54 -18.47 -18.79
CA ILE A 278 -9.28 -17.30 -19.65
C ILE A 278 -7.96 -17.44 -20.43
N LEU A 279 -6.91 -17.94 -19.79
CA LEU A 279 -5.53 -17.95 -20.32
C LEU A 279 -5.18 -19.24 -21.03
#